data_AF-E6VZC4-F1
#
_entry.id   AF-E6VZC4-F1
#
_cell.length_a   1.000
_cell.length_b   1.000
_cell.length_c   1.000
_cell.angle_alpha   90.00
_cell.angle_beta   90.00
_cell.angle_gamma   90.00
#
_symmetry.space_group_name_H-M   'P 1'
#
loop_
_entity.id
_entity.type
_entity.pdbx_description
1 polymer ?
#
loop_
_entity_poly.entity_id
_entity_poly.type
_entity_poly.pdbx_seq_one_letter_code
_entity_poly.pdbx_strand_id
1 'polypeptide(L)'
;MAKPFSFKLQRVLDYRTLLEEQAKGALAMAKRAFDAQAVKVTDLETSLSAHLGKAAQMSGSANDLWLWRQYKAALEQDLSRERIALTQLEHKLHKCRQQAVDRSKDKKLLEKLKETQARKHNAHETARETKENDEMATIRYERKDI
;
A
#
# COMPACT_ATOMS: atom_id res chain seq x y z
N MET A 1 -5.63 -21.98 -36.58
CA MET A 1 -4.96 -21.54 -35.33
C MET A 1 -5.93 -20.65 -34.58
N ALA A 2 -6.29 -21.02 -33.35
CA ALA A 2 -7.21 -20.25 -32.50
C ALA A 2 -6.71 -18.82 -32.30
N LYS A 3 -7.62 -17.84 -32.31
CA LYS A 3 -7.23 -16.44 -32.11
C LYS A 3 -6.85 -16.22 -30.64
N PRO A 4 -5.68 -15.61 -30.36
CA PRO A 4 -5.26 -15.33 -28.98
C PRO A 4 -6.25 -14.36 -28.30
N PHE A 5 -6.55 -14.61 -27.02
CA PHE A 5 -7.46 -13.77 -26.24
C PHE A 5 -6.88 -12.36 -26.06
N SER A 6 -7.62 -11.34 -26.49
CA SER A 6 -7.29 -9.94 -26.28
C SER A 6 -8.24 -9.30 -25.29
N PHE A 7 -7.71 -8.86 -24.16
CA PHE A 7 -8.50 -8.16 -23.16
C PHE A 7 -8.61 -6.67 -23.50
N LYS A 8 -9.81 -6.22 -23.87
CA LYS A 8 -10.07 -4.83 -24.29
C LYS A 8 -9.66 -3.78 -23.25
N LEU A 9 -9.67 -4.13 -21.97
CA LEU A 9 -9.32 -3.23 -20.86
C LEU A 9 -7.88 -3.42 -20.36
N GLN A 10 -6.99 -4.05 -21.14
CA GLN A 10 -5.61 -4.29 -20.72
C GLN A 10 -4.88 -3.00 -20.34
N ARG A 11 -5.02 -1.93 -21.14
CA ARG A 11 -4.41 -0.61 -20.83
C ARG A 11 -4.90 -0.03 -19.50
N VAL A 12 -6.17 -0.27 -19.15
CA VAL A 12 -6.74 0.18 -17.87
C VAL A 12 -6.17 -0.63 -16.72
N LEU A 13 -6.03 -1.95 -16.90
CA LEU A 13 -5.40 -2.82 -15.90
C LEU A 13 -3.93 -2.43 -15.66
N ASP A 14 -3.17 -2.13 -16.72
CA ASP A 14 -1.78 -1.70 -16.62
C ASP A 14 -1.68 -0.37 -15.86
N TYR A 15 -2.54 0.60 -16.19
CA TYR A 15 -2.61 1.87 -15.47
C TYR A 15 -2.97 1.70 -13.99
N ARG A 16 -3.94 0.84 -13.66
CA ARG A 16 -4.30 0.54 -12.26
C ARG A 16 -3.17 -0.16 -11.51
N THR A 17 -2.39 -0.98 -12.19
CA THR A 17 -1.20 -1.62 -11.61
C THR A 17 -0.15 -0.56 -11.27
N LEU A 18 0.08 0.41 -12.15
CA LEU A 18 0.96 1.54 -11.87
C LEU A 18 0.48 2.35 -10.66
N LEU A 19 -0.82 2.63 -10.56
CA LEU A 19 -1.41 3.35 -9.42
C LEU A 19 -1.26 2.57 -8.10
N GLU A 20 -1.37 1.25 -8.13
CA GLU A 20 -1.13 0.40 -6.96
C GLU A 20 0.32 0.51 -6.49
N GLU A 21 1.29 0.41 -7.41
CA GLU A 21 2.71 0.52 -7.10
C GLU A 21 3.07 1.91 -6.56
N GLN A 22 2.51 2.97 -7.13
CA GLN A 22 2.64 4.33 -6.60
C GLN A 22 2.08 4.46 -5.19
N ALA A 23 0.91 3.88 -4.92
CA ALA A 23 0.29 3.92 -3.59
C ALA A 23 1.11 3.13 -2.55
N LYS A 24 1.68 1.99 -2.92
CA LYS A 24 2.63 1.23 -2.06
C LYS A 24 3.88 2.03 -1.77
N GLY A 25 4.45 2.69 -2.78
CA GLY A 25 5.60 3.58 -2.63
C GLY A 25 5.32 4.73 -1.67
N ALA A 26 4.18 5.41 -1.85
CA ALA A 26 3.74 6.49 -0.96
C ALA A 26 3.54 6.00 0.49
N LEU A 27 2.94 4.82 0.68
CA LEU A 27 2.80 4.19 1.98
C LEU A 27 4.16 3.90 2.65
N ALA A 28 5.12 3.37 1.90
CA ALA A 28 6.45 3.10 2.41
C ALA A 28 7.17 4.39 2.85
N MET A 29 7.06 5.46 2.06
CA MET A 29 7.62 6.76 2.43
C MET A 29 6.94 7.34 3.68
N ALA A 30 5.61 7.30 3.74
CA ALA A 30 4.86 7.78 4.90
C ALA A 30 5.22 6.99 6.17
N LYS A 31 5.40 5.68 6.06
CA LYS A 31 5.83 4.83 7.17
C LYS A 31 7.23 5.20 7.66
N ARG A 32 8.20 5.34 6.74
CA ARG A 32 9.57 5.77 7.10
C ARG A 32 9.58 7.12 7.80
N ALA A 33 8.80 8.08 7.32
CA ALA A 33 8.69 9.40 7.94
C ALA A 33 8.08 9.31 9.35
N PHE A 34 7.02 8.52 9.53
CA PHE A 34 6.42 8.29 10.84
C PHE A 34 7.41 7.61 11.81
N ASP A 35 8.08 6.55 11.37
CA ASP A 35 9.04 5.80 12.20
C ASP A 35 10.20 6.71 12.63
N ALA A 36 10.74 7.53 11.72
CA ALA A 36 11.79 8.49 12.03
C ALA A 36 11.33 9.58 13.02
N GLN A 37 10.09 10.04 12.89
CA GLN A 37 9.52 11.02 13.81
C GLN A 37 9.24 10.41 15.19
N ALA A 38 8.80 9.16 15.24
CA ALA A 38 8.56 8.44 16.49
C ALA A 38 9.86 8.31 17.29
N VAL A 39 10.99 7.99 16.63
CA VAL A 39 12.31 7.94 17.26
C VAL A 39 12.69 9.29 17.89
N LYS A 40 12.48 10.40 17.18
CA LYS A 40 12.74 11.75 17.75
C LYS A 40 11.92 12.03 19.00
N VAL A 41 10.64 11.67 18.99
CA VAL A 41 9.77 11.86 20.16
C VAL A 41 10.26 11.02 21.33
N THR A 42 10.64 9.75 21.09
CA THR A 42 11.18 8.89 22.14
C THR A 42 12.51 9.39 22.68
N ASP A 43 13.38 9.95 21.83
CA ASP A 43 14.67 10.53 22.24
C ASP A 43 14.46 11.78 23.13
N LEU A 44 13.49 12.62 22.79
CA LEU A 44 13.10 13.78 23.60
C LEU A 44 12.46 13.38 24.92
N GLU A 45 11.57 12.37 24.93
CA GLU A 45 10.99 11.80 26.15
C GLU A 45 12.08 11.25 27.08
N THR A 46 13.06 10.53 26.51
CA THR A 46 14.20 9.98 27.25
C THR A 46 15.10 11.10 27.79
N SER A 47 15.34 12.13 27.00
CA SER A 47 16.12 13.30 27.43
C SER A 47 15.43 14.05 28.58
N LEU A 48 14.11 14.21 28.49
CA LEU A 48 13.31 14.86 29.53
C LEU A 48 13.24 14.03 30.81
N SER A 49 13.10 12.70 30.72
CA SER A 49 13.12 11.82 31.89
C SER A 49 14.49 11.80 32.58
N ALA A 50 15.58 11.75 31.81
CA ALA A 50 16.95 11.87 32.32
C ALA A 50 17.20 13.24 32.97
N HIS A 51 16.66 14.30 32.38
CA HIS A 51 16.68 15.65 32.96
C HIS A 51 15.96 15.63 34.32
N LEU A 52 14.70 15.17 34.39
CA LEU A 52 13.95 15.10 35.66
C LEU A 52 14.65 14.25 36.73
N GLY A 53 15.28 13.13 36.35
CA GLY A 53 16.04 12.29 37.28
C GLY A 53 17.24 13.01 37.90
N LYS A 54 17.97 13.80 37.11
CA LYS A 54 19.08 14.63 37.60
C LYS A 54 18.59 15.79 38.46
N ALA A 55 17.45 16.40 38.12
CA ALA A 55 16.85 17.47 38.93
C ALA A 55 16.53 17.01 40.36
N ALA A 56 16.06 15.77 40.53
CA ALA A 56 15.74 15.20 41.84
C ALA A 56 16.96 15.03 42.75
N GLN A 57 18.17 15.00 42.19
CA GLN A 57 19.43 14.82 42.91
C GLN A 57 20.22 16.13 43.05
N MET A 58 19.71 17.24 42.51
CA MET A 58 20.47 18.48 42.38
C MET A 58 20.29 19.41 43.58
N SER A 59 21.39 19.66 44.29
CA SER A 59 21.51 20.65 45.36
C SER A 59 22.28 21.86 44.82
N GLY A 60 21.59 22.76 44.08
CA GLY A 60 22.22 23.85 43.33
C GLY A 60 21.82 25.25 43.80
N SER A 61 22.53 26.27 43.29
CA SER A 61 22.20 27.68 43.50
C SER A 61 20.85 28.04 42.84
N ALA A 62 20.22 29.13 43.27
CA ALA A 62 18.98 29.64 42.67
C ALA A 62 19.11 29.87 41.15
N ASN A 63 20.32 30.20 40.68
CA ASN A 63 20.61 30.41 39.26
C ASN A 63 20.62 29.10 38.46
N ASP A 64 21.16 28.02 39.06
CA ASP A 64 21.16 26.68 38.44
C ASP A 64 19.74 26.14 38.32
N LEU A 65 18.92 26.38 39.34
CA LEU A 65 17.51 25.99 39.34
C LEU A 65 16.70 26.74 38.28
N TRP A 66 17.02 28.01 38.02
CA TRP A 66 16.39 28.81 36.96
C TRP A 66 16.75 28.28 35.57
N LEU A 67 18.04 28.04 35.31
CA LEU A 67 18.51 27.51 34.02
C LEU A 67 17.88 26.13 33.73
N TRP A 68 17.76 25.31 34.77
CA TRP A 68 17.09 24.01 34.73
C TRP A 68 15.62 24.10 34.36
N ARG A 69 14.87 25.01 34.98
CA ARG A 69 13.45 25.21 34.64
C ARG A 69 13.29 25.69 33.20
N GLN A 70 14.17 26.56 32.74
CA GLN A 70 14.14 27.06 31.37
C GLN A 70 14.42 25.94 30.36
N TYR A 71 15.42 25.10 30.61
CA TYR A 71 15.74 23.98 29.73
C TYR A 71 14.63 22.92 29.72
N LYS A 72 14.02 22.63 30.88
CA LYS A 72 12.81 21.78 30.96
C LYS A 72 11.68 22.33 30.09
N ALA A 73 11.37 23.62 30.22
CA ALA A 73 10.28 24.25 29.48
C ALA A 73 10.53 24.21 27.95
N ALA A 74 11.78 24.40 27.52
CA ALA A 74 12.17 24.26 26.12
C ALA A 74 11.95 22.82 25.62
N LEU A 75 12.41 21.81 26.37
CA LEU A 75 12.20 20.40 26.02
C LEU A 75 10.72 20.02 25.95
N GLU A 76 9.89 20.51 26.87
CA GLU A 76 8.44 20.29 26.86
C GLU A 76 7.78 20.92 25.62
N GLN A 77 8.21 22.13 25.25
CA GLN A 77 7.72 22.80 24.05
C GLN A 77 8.12 22.06 22.77
N ASP A 78 9.37 21.62 22.67
CA ASP A 78 9.85 20.86 21.52
C ASP A 78 9.14 19.52 21.42
N LEU A 79 8.98 18.80 22.53
CA LEU A 79 8.25 17.54 22.59
C LEU A 79 6.77 17.71 22.19
N SER A 80 6.13 18.82 22.59
CA SER A 80 4.77 19.14 22.14
C SER A 80 4.70 19.32 20.61
N ARG A 81 5.65 20.06 20.03
CA ARG A 81 5.73 20.28 18.57
C ARG A 81 5.97 18.97 17.82
N GLU A 82 6.91 18.15 18.27
CA GLU A 82 7.25 16.88 17.62
C GLU A 82 6.11 15.86 17.73
N ARG A 83 5.31 15.88 18.82
CA ARG A 83 4.08 15.08 18.94
C ARG A 83 2.99 15.54 17.97
N ILE A 84 2.82 16.84 17.78
CA ILE A 84 1.88 17.36 16.76
C ILE A 84 2.31 16.90 15.37
N ALA A 85 3.61 16.98 15.05
CA ALA A 85 4.12 16.46 13.79
C ALA A 85 3.90 14.93 13.64
N LEU A 86 4.09 14.16 14.72
CA LEU A 86 3.84 12.72 14.74
C LEU A 86 2.38 12.39 14.44
N THR A 87 1.43 13.06 15.09
CA THR A 87 -0.02 12.84 14.85
C THR A 87 -0.44 13.20 13.42
N GLN A 88 0.17 14.23 12.83
CA GLN A 88 -0.03 14.56 11.41
C GLN A 88 0.52 13.48 10.48
N LEU A 89 1.70 12.94 10.79
CA LEU A 89 2.30 11.83 10.02
C LEU A 89 1.50 10.55 10.17
N GLU A 90 0.94 10.27 11.35
CA GLU A 90 0.03 9.14 11.58
C GLU A 90 -1.22 9.25 10.71
N HIS A 91 -1.85 10.44 10.65
CA HIS A 91 -2.98 10.69 9.76
C HIS A 91 -2.62 10.47 8.29
N LYS A 92 -1.43 10.94 7.86
CA LYS A 92 -0.94 10.71 6.50
C LYS A 92 -0.72 9.22 6.23
N LEU A 93 -0.12 8.50 7.18
CA LEU A 93 0.11 7.06 7.09
C LEU A 93 -1.21 6.30 6.94
N HIS A 94 -2.22 6.66 7.74
CA HIS A 94 -3.56 6.05 7.65
C HIS A 94 -4.19 6.29 6.28
N LYS A 95 -4.14 7.53 5.78
CA LYS A 95 -4.64 7.87 4.43
C LYS A 95 -3.93 7.06 3.34
N CYS A 96 -2.61 6.95 3.39
CA CYS A 96 -1.83 6.17 2.44
C CYS A 96 -2.17 4.67 2.51
N ARG A 97 -2.40 4.11 3.72
CA ARG A 97 -2.84 2.72 3.89
C ARG A 97 -4.18 2.49 3.22
N GLN A 98 -5.14 3.37 3.45
CA GLN A 98 -6.47 3.25 2.89
C GLN A 98 -6.44 3.35 1.36
N GLN A 99 -5.69 4.31 0.83
CA GLN A 99 -5.46 4.43 -0.62
C GLN A 99 -4.82 3.19 -1.22
N ALA A 100 -3.79 2.62 -0.58
CA ALA A 100 -3.15 1.39 -1.08
C ALA A 100 -4.15 0.22 -1.14
N VAL A 101 -4.98 0.06 -0.10
CA VAL A 101 -6.04 -0.96 -0.08
C VAL A 101 -7.04 -0.76 -1.20
N ASP A 102 -7.51 0.48 -1.40
CA ASP A 102 -8.50 0.78 -2.44
C ASP A 102 -7.94 0.56 -3.85
N ARG A 103 -6.68 0.94 -4.09
CA ARG A 103 -6.01 0.65 -5.38
C ARG A 103 -5.80 -0.84 -5.62
N SER A 104 -5.43 -1.61 -4.60
CA SER A 104 -5.32 -3.07 -4.73
C SER A 104 -6.68 -3.72 -5.01
N LYS A 105 -7.78 -3.24 -4.41
CA LYS A 105 -9.14 -3.72 -4.71
C LYS A 105 -9.53 -3.43 -6.16
N ASP A 106 -9.29 -2.21 -6.63
CA ASP A 106 -9.62 -1.78 -7.99
C ASP A 106 -8.90 -2.61 -9.06
N LYS A 107 -7.63 -2.94 -8.82
CA LYS A 107 -6.85 -3.84 -9.69
C LYS A 107 -7.43 -5.25 -9.67
N LYS A 108 -7.63 -5.82 -8.48
CA LYS A 108 -8.12 -7.20 -8.30
C LYS A 108 -9.48 -7.43 -8.97
N LEU A 109 -10.33 -6.40 -8.99
CA LEU A 109 -11.61 -6.46 -9.70
C LEU A 109 -11.44 -6.61 -11.21
N LEU A 110 -10.51 -5.88 -11.82
CA LEU A 110 -10.21 -6.00 -13.26
C LEU A 110 -9.49 -7.30 -13.61
N GLU A 111 -8.62 -7.79 -12.73
CA GLU A 111 -7.96 -9.09 -12.93
C GLU A 111 -8.98 -10.22 -12.96
N LYS A 112 -9.93 -10.24 -12.01
CA LYS A 112 -11.04 -11.20 -12.02
C LYS A 112 -11.90 -11.10 -13.27
N LEU A 113 -12.15 -9.89 -13.75
CA LEU A 113 -12.91 -9.68 -14.99
C LEU A 113 -12.15 -10.25 -16.19
N LYS A 114 -10.85 -9.98 -16.29
CA LYS A 114 -9.97 -10.52 -17.33
C LYS A 114 -9.95 -12.04 -17.32
N GLU A 115 -9.78 -12.64 -16.15
CA GLU A 115 -9.77 -14.11 -15.97
C GLU A 115 -11.12 -14.72 -16.41
N THR A 116 -12.23 -14.11 -16.00
CA THR A 116 -13.58 -14.57 -16.39
C THR A 116 -13.79 -14.50 -17.89
N GLN A 117 -13.35 -13.42 -18.54
CA GLN A 117 -13.46 -13.27 -20.00
C GLN A 117 -12.54 -14.24 -20.74
N ALA A 118 -11.32 -14.46 -20.26
CA ALA A 118 -10.38 -15.43 -20.83
C ALA A 118 -10.96 -16.84 -20.76
N ARG A 119 -11.56 -17.23 -19.61
CA ARG A 119 -12.21 -18.54 -19.46
C ARG A 119 -13.37 -18.72 -20.43
N LYS A 120 -14.20 -17.69 -20.62
CA LYS A 120 -15.32 -17.72 -21.58
C LYS A 120 -14.83 -17.84 -23.02
N HIS A 121 -13.78 -17.11 -23.38
CA HIS A 121 -13.16 -17.19 -24.70
C HIS A 121 -12.63 -18.59 -24.99
N ASN A 122 -11.85 -19.16 -24.05
CA ASN A 122 -11.32 -20.51 -24.20
C ASN A 122 -12.43 -21.56 -24.33
N ALA A 123 -13.47 -21.49 -23.49
CA ALA A 123 -14.60 -22.41 -23.58
C ALA A 123 -15.33 -22.32 -24.93
N HIS A 124 -15.49 -21.11 -25.46
CA HIS A 124 -16.11 -20.89 -26.77
C HIS A 124 -15.26 -21.43 -27.92
N GLU A 125 -13.94 -21.19 -27.90
CA GLU A 125 -13.03 -21.72 -28.92
C GLU A 125 -12.99 -23.26 -28.87
N THR A 126 -12.90 -23.86 -27.68
CA THR A 126 -12.97 -25.33 -27.54
C THR A 126 -14.28 -25.90 -28.08
N ALA A 127 -15.43 -25.26 -27.78
CA ALA A 127 -16.72 -25.70 -28.28
C ALA A 127 -16.84 -25.58 -29.81
N ARG A 128 -16.19 -24.56 -30.40
CA ARG A 128 -16.12 -24.40 -31.86
C ARG A 128 -15.24 -25.47 -32.49
N GLU A 129 -14.06 -25.71 -31.94
CA GLU A 129 -13.14 -26.74 -32.43
C GLU A 129 -13.78 -28.14 -32.36
N THR A 130 -14.49 -28.47 -31.27
CA THR A 130 -15.22 -29.75 -31.17
C THR A 130 -16.32 -29.85 -32.23
N LYS A 131 -17.09 -28.78 -32.44
CA LYS A 131 -18.15 -28.76 -33.45
C LYS A 131 -17.61 -28.92 -34.87
N GLU A 132 -16.55 -28.18 -35.22
CA GLU A 132 -15.89 -28.28 -36.53
C GLU A 132 -15.30 -29.68 -36.76
N ASN A 133 -14.75 -30.31 -35.72
CA ASN A 133 -14.25 -31.69 -35.78
C ASN A 133 -15.37 -32.73 -35.97
N ASP A 134 -16.48 -32.58 -35.25
CA ASP A 134 -17.65 -33.48 -35.37
C ASP A 134 -18.26 -33.38 -36.77
N GLU A 135 -18.49 -32.16 -37.27
CA GLU A 135 -18.99 -31.93 -38.63
C GLU A 135 -18.06 -32.53 -39.70
N MET A 136 -16.74 -32.39 -39.54
CA MET A 136 -15.76 -32.97 -40.45
C MET A 136 -15.73 -34.51 -40.38
N ALA A 137 -15.97 -35.09 -39.21
CA ALA A 137 -16.10 -36.54 -39.05
C ALA A 137 -17.35 -37.08 -39.77
N THR A 138 -18.51 -36.39 -39.63
CA THR A 138 -19.75 -36.76 -40.33
C THR A 138 -19.58 -36.70 -41.85
N ILE A 139 -19.02 -35.61 -42.40
CA ILE A 139 -18.78 -35.45 -43.84
C ILE A 139 -17.84 -36.54 -44.39
N ARG A 140 -16.82 -36.95 -43.62
CA ARG A 140 -15.90 -38.03 -44.03
C ARG A 140 -16.54 -39.41 -43.97
N TYR A 141 -17.45 -39.64 -43.04
CA TYR A 141 -18.15 -40.92 -42.90
C TYR A 141 -19.17 -41.09 -44.04
N GLU A 142 -19.96 -40.06 -44.37
CA GLU A 142 -20.91 -40.09 -45.49
C GLU A 142 -20.27 -40.36 -46.86
N ARG A 143 -18.99 -39.98 -47.05
CA ARG A 143 -18.25 -40.26 -48.29
C ARG A 143 -17.75 -41.71 -48.43
N LYS A 144 -17.82 -42.51 -47.37
CA LYS A 144 -17.33 -43.91 -47.38
C LYS A 144 -18.41 -44.93 -47.74
N ASP A 145 -19.67 -44.51 -47.76
CA ASP A 145 -20.85 -45.37 -48.02
C ASP A 145 -21.39 -45.25 -49.47
N ILE A 146 -20.55 -44.82 -50.43
CA ILE A 146 -20.79 -44.83 -51.88
C ILE A 146 -19.72 -45.68 -52.55
#